data_AF-A0A356UFJ5-F1
#
_entry.id   AF-A0A356UFJ5-F1
#
_cell.length_a   1.000
_cell.length_b   1.000
_cell.length_c   1.000
_cell.angle_alpha   90.00
_cell.angle_beta   90.00
_cell.angle_gamma   90.00
#
_symmetry.space_group_name_H-M   'P 1'
#
loop_
_entity.id
_entity.type
_entity.pdbx_description
1 polymer ?
#
loop_
_entity_poly.entity_id
_entity_poly.type
_entity_poly.pdbx_seq_one_letter_code
_entity_poly.pdbx_strand_id
1 'polypeptide(L)'
;MLLKADQRGFSLVELLLTIILVSVVLAIGYNAFAYGIKAWENYVIRQEAEAAVRLTSLVITNEINYASYLEIRKKADDWTSTEVQGNDRLIFINNAGDIILRAITAAGNVDTTIAHTEKSTLELSFSKPVDNNIPASYLDNSLKFSVKARYTDKDGVDEDGDGIPEKAVIYSSNSAVLISNMLEGSGFPVSDKSLYSQATNCTPGDRVLYRTTIERFNPGAPGGGFTCGL
;
A
#
# COMPACT_ATOMS: atom_id res chain seq x y z
N MET A 1 -60.20 39.18 50.07
CA MET A 1 -60.08 37.94 49.27
C MET A 1 -58.70 37.95 48.64
N LEU A 2 -57.92 36.89 48.85
CA LEU A 2 -56.47 36.83 48.60
C LEU A 2 -56.10 37.34 47.19
N LEU A 3 -55.20 38.34 47.12
CA LEU A 3 -54.32 38.49 45.96
C LEU A 3 -53.40 37.27 45.95
N LYS A 4 -53.65 36.36 45.00
CA LYS A 4 -52.79 35.20 44.76
C LYS A 4 -52.48 35.16 43.27
N ALA A 5 -51.32 35.72 42.92
CA ALA A 5 -50.43 35.26 41.86
C ALA A 5 -49.28 36.29 41.74
N ASP A 6 -48.28 36.14 42.60
CA ASP A 6 -46.97 36.75 42.41
C ASP A 6 -46.31 36.05 41.21
N GLN A 7 -46.70 36.43 39.99
CA GLN A 7 -46.02 35.99 38.77
C GLN A 7 -44.69 36.72 38.72
N ARG A 8 -43.66 36.08 39.30
CA ARG A 8 -42.25 36.47 39.13
C ARG A 8 -41.92 36.43 37.64
N GLY A 9 -42.05 37.58 36.97
CA GLY A 9 -41.61 37.75 35.59
C GLY A 9 -40.10 37.60 35.52
N PHE A 10 -39.62 36.79 34.58
CA PHE A 10 -38.20 36.64 34.29
C PHE A 10 -37.59 38.03 34.05
N SER A 11 -36.57 38.39 34.83
CA SER A 11 -35.85 39.65 34.62
C SER A 11 -35.14 39.61 33.26
N LEU A 12 -35.21 40.69 32.49
CA LEU A 12 -34.53 40.81 31.19
C LEU A 12 -33.01 40.55 31.32
N VAL A 13 -32.43 40.92 32.46
CA VAL A 13 -31.02 40.66 32.79
C VAL A 13 -30.76 39.16 32.99
N GLU A 14 -31.68 38.45 33.65
CA GLU A 14 -31.58 37.00 33.87
C GLU A 14 -31.68 36.22 32.55
N LEU A 15 -32.54 36.67 31.64
CA LEU A 15 -32.62 36.12 30.29
C LEU A 15 -31.31 36.36 29.49
N LEU A 16 -30.72 37.54 29.61
CA LEU A 16 -29.49 37.89 28.89
C LEU A 16 -28.30 37.08 29.40
N LEU A 17 -28.20 36.90 30.72
CA LEU A 17 -27.19 36.07 31.36
C LEU A 17 -27.33 34.59 30.97
N THR A 18 -28.56 34.06 30.91
CA THR A 18 -28.79 32.68 30.49
C THR A 18 -28.44 32.44 29.02
N ILE A 19 -28.76 33.38 28.12
CA ILE A 19 -28.35 33.30 26.70
C ILE A 19 -26.83 33.32 26.56
N ILE A 20 -26.13 34.20 27.29
CA ILE A 20 -24.66 34.23 27.29
C ILE A 20 -24.11 32.89 27.77
N LEU A 21 -24.61 32.36 28.89
CA LEU A 21 -24.16 31.08 29.43
C LEU A 21 -24.37 29.93 28.42
N VAL A 22 -25.54 29.86 27.79
CA VAL A 22 -25.85 28.86 26.76
C VAL A 22 -24.91 29.00 25.57
N SER A 23 -24.62 30.21 25.11
CA SER A 23 -23.71 30.45 23.99
C SER A 23 -22.27 29.98 24.29
N VAL A 24 -21.80 30.19 25.53
CA VAL A 24 -20.47 29.74 25.97
C VAL A 24 -20.41 28.21 26.01
N VAL A 25 -21.43 27.56 26.57
CA VAL A 25 -21.51 26.10 26.64
C VAL A 25 -21.55 25.49 25.23
N LEU A 26 -22.35 26.08 24.32
CA LEU A 26 -22.41 25.65 22.92
C LEU A 26 -21.07 25.83 22.21
N ALA A 27 -20.38 26.95 22.43
CA ALA A 27 -19.06 27.19 21.83
C ALA A 27 -18.03 26.16 22.30
N ILE A 28 -18.00 25.84 23.60
CA ILE A 28 -17.10 24.81 24.15
C ILE A 28 -17.46 23.44 23.58
N GLY A 29 -18.74 23.08 23.59
CA GLY A 29 -19.23 21.81 23.07
C GLY A 29 -18.91 21.62 21.59
N TYR A 30 -19.09 22.66 20.78
CA TYR A 30 -18.79 22.62 19.35
C TYR A 30 -17.29 22.44 19.08
N ASN A 31 -16.41 23.15 19.80
CA ASN A 31 -14.97 23.00 19.64
C ASN A 31 -14.49 21.58 19.98
N ALA A 32 -15.00 21.00 21.08
CA ALA A 32 -14.70 19.63 21.45
C ALA A 32 -15.20 18.62 20.40
N PHE A 33 -16.41 18.83 19.88
CA PHE A 33 -16.99 18.00 18.82
C PHE A 33 -16.20 18.09 17.51
N ALA A 34 -15.85 19.29 17.07
CA ALA A 34 -15.04 19.52 15.87
C ALA A 34 -13.65 18.87 15.97
N TYR A 35 -13.03 18.95 17.16
CA TYR A 35 -11.79 18.22 17.43
C TYR A 35 -11.99 16.70 17.35
N GLY A 36 -13.08 16.19 17.93
CA GLY A 36 -13.45 14.77 17.86
C GLY A 36 -13.60 14.27 16.42
N ILE A 37 -14.31 15.01 15.57
CA ILE A 37 -14.46 14.67 14.15
C ILE A 37 -13.10 14.63 13.45
N LYS A 38 -12.26 15.65 13.63
CA LYS A 38 -10.92 15.68 13.01
C LYS A 38 -10.04 14.53 13.48
N ALA A 39 -10.10 14.20 14.77
CA ALA A 39 -9.36 13.06 15.32
C ALA A 39 -9.85 11.74 14.73
N TRP A 40 -11.17 11.58 14.59
CA TRP A 40 -11.80 10.41 13.97
C TRP A 40 -11.42 10.26 12.49
N GLU A 41 -11.47 11.33 11.71
CA GLU A 41 -11.09 11.30 10.29
C GLU A 41 -9.64 10.88 10.10
N ASN A 42 -8.72 11.45 10.88
CA ASN A 42 -7.31 11.05 10.83
C ASN A 42 -7.11 9.59 11.26
N TYR A 43 -7.89 9.11 12.23
CA TYR A 43 -7.85 7.72 12.67
C TYR A 43 -8.30 6.77 11.55
N VAL A 44 -9.43 7.07 10.89
CA VAL A 44 -9.94 6.26 9.77
C VAL A 44 -8.95 6.20 8.61
N ILE A 45 -8.37 7.35 8.22
CA ILE A 45 -7.35 7.41 7.15
C ILE A 45 -6.15 6.52 7.50
N ARG A 46 -5.68 6.58 8.75
CA ARG A 46 -4.56 5.76 9.19
C ARG A 46 -4.89 4.27 9.20
N GLN A 47 -6.09 3.90 9.64
CA GLN A 47 -6.52 2.51 9.68
C GLN A 47 -6.64 1.92 8.27
N GLU A 48 -7.20 2.67 7.33
CA GLU A 48 -7.31 2.30 5.92
C GLU A 48 -5.92 2.09 5.30
N ALA A 49 -5.03 3.07 5.47
CA ALA A 49 -3.65 3.01 5.00
C ALA A 49 -2.87 1.81 5.57
N GLU A 50 -2.99 1.56 6.87
CA GLU A 50 -2.33 0.42 7.53
C GLU A 50 -2.84 -0.92 7.02
N ALA A 51 -4.15 -1.06 6.83
CA ALA A 51 -4.76 -2.26 6.27
C ALA A 51 -4.30 -2.51 4.82
N ALA A 52 -4.32 -1.46 3.97
CA ALA A 52 -3.90 -1.53 2.59
C ALA A 52 -2.42 -1.94 2.45
N VAL A 53 -1.54 -1.30 3.22
CA VAL A 53 -0.11 -1.62 3.22
C VAL A 53 0.14 -3.06 3.69
N ARG A 54 -0.49 -3.49 4.78
CA ARG A 54 -0.31 -4.87 5.30
C ARG A 54 -0.83 -5.93 4.34
N LEU A 55 -2.02 -5.73 3.77
CA LEU A 55 -2.60 -6.65 2.81
C LEU A 55 -1.69 -6.76 1.57
N THR A 56 -1.22 -5.62 1.07
CA THR A 56 -0.29 -5.57 -0.06
C THR A 56 0.99 -6.34 0.26
N SER A 57 1.63 -6.07 1.39
CA SER A 57 2.86 -6.76 1.78
C SER A 57 2.65 -8.28 1.87
N LEU A 58 1.53 -8.72 2.45
CA LEU A 58 1.20 -10.14 2.55
C LEU A 58 1.04 -10.79 1.17
N VAL A 59 0.30 -10.13 0.26
CA VAL A 59 0.07 -10.62 -1.10
C VAL A 59 1.38 -10.67 -1.88
N ILE A 60 2.18 -9.61 -1.87
CA ILE A 60 3.49 -9.56 -2.52
C ILE A 60 4.38 -10.69 -2.00
N THR A 61 4.48 -10.87 -0.68
CA THR A 61 5.27 -11.94 -0.08
C THR A 61 4.80 -13.31 -0.54
N ASN A 62 3.48 -13.56 -0.53
CA ASN A 62 2.93 -14.85 -0.93
C ASN A 62 3.20 -15.15 -2.41
N GLU A 63 2.97 -14.19 -3.29
CA GLU A 63 3.19 -14.34 -4.73
C GLU A 63 4.66 -14.56 -5.08
N ILE A 64 5.57 -13.83 -4.43
CA ILE A 64 7.00 -13.85 -4.76
C ILE A 64 7.72 -15.06 -4.14
N ASN A 65 7.25 -15.58 -2.99
CA ASN A 65 7.82 -16.80 -2.39
C ASN A 65 7.79 -18.01 -3.36
N TYR A 66 6.81 -18.06 -4.26
CA TYR A 66 6.65 -19.13 -5.24
C TYR A 66 7.16 -18.75 -6.64
N ALA A 67 7.81 -17.59 -6.78
CA ALA A 67 8.35 -17.15 -8.05
C ALA A 67 9.58 -17.97 -8.43
N SER A 68 9.56 -18.54 -9.63
CA SER A 68 10.71 -19.20 -10.26
C SER A 68 11.55 -18.25 -11.11
N TYR A 69 10.94 -17.18 -11.61
CA TYR A 69 11.57 -16.08 -12.35
C TYR A 69 11.07 -14.75 -11.77
N LEU A 70 11.95 -13.75 -11.69
CA LEU A 70 11.60 -12.42 -11.21
C LEU A 70 12.46 -11.34 -11.88
N GLU A 71 11.80 -10.26 -12.28
CA GLU A 71 12.41 -9.10 -12.93
C GLU A 71 11.78 -7.81 -12.42
N ILE A 72 12.61 -6.83 -12.07
CA ILE A 72 12.21 -5.52 -11.57
C ILE A 72 12.45 -4.50 -12.68
N ARG A 73 11.46 -3.64 -12.92
CA ARG A 73 11.58 -2.50 -13.84
C ARG A 73 10.95 -1.25 -13.25
N LYS A 74 11.32 -0.11 -13.83
CA LYS A 74 10.64 1.18 -13.61
C LYS A 74 9.46 1.31 -14.56
N LYS A 75 8.46 2.12 -14.19
CA LYS A 75 7.30 2.46 -15.03
C LYS A 75 7.66 3.00 -16.41
N ALA A 76 8.80 3.69 -16.55
CA ALA A 76 9.28 4.19 -17.84
C ALA A 76 9.71 3.06 -18.79
N ASP A 77 10.11 1.90 -18.25
CA ASP A 77 10.69 0.77 -18.99
C ASP A 77 9.72 -0.43 -18.99
N ASP A 78 8.46 -0.22 -19.36
CA ASP A 78 7.45 -1.29 -19.30
C ASP A 78 7.79 -2.48 -20.22
N TRP A 79 7.25 -3.66 -19.91
CA TRP A 79 7.46 -4.84 -20.74
C TRP A 79 6.63 -4.77 -22.02
N THR A 80 7.26 -5.06 -23.15
CA THR A 80 6.57 -5.23 -24.43
C THR A 80 5.88 -6.60 -24.51
N SER A 81 4.85 -6.74 -25.34
CA SER A 81 4.11 -8.00 -25.48
C SER A 81 4.97 -9.19 -25.95
N THR A 82 6.13 -8.93 -26.54
CA THR A 82 7.10 -9.95 -26.98
C THR A 82 8.05 -10.40 -25.87
N GLU A 83 8.19 -9.61 -24.80
CA GLU A 83 9.04 -9.94 -23.65
C GLU A 83 8.31 -10.77 -22.61
N VAL A 84 6.98 -10.75 -22.62
CA VAL A 84 6.15 -11.41 -21.62
C VAL A 84 5.57 -12.72 -22.13
N GLN A 85 5.53 -13.72 -21.26
CA GLN A 85 5.04 -15.06 -21.57
C GLN A 85 3.67 -15.32 -20.94
N GLY A 86 2.96 -16.31 -21.48
CA GLY A 86 1.71 -16.77 -20.89
C GLY A 86 1.93 -17.26 -19.45
N ASN A 87 1.06 -16.85 -18.54
CA ASN A 87 1.11 -17.04 -17.09
C ASN A 87 2.10 -16.16 -16.32
N ASP A 88 2.79 -15.23 -16.99
CA ASP A 88 3.54 -14.21 -16.25
C ASP A 88 2.60 -13.29 -15.48
N ARG A 89 3.09 -12.81 -14.34
CA ARG A 89 2.35 -11.94 -13.44
C ARG A 89 3.12 -10.66 -13.18
N LEU A 90 2.41 -9.55 -13.12
CA LEU A 90 2.97 -8.24 -12.80
C LEU A 90 2.33 -7.69 -11.55
N ILE A 91 3.13 -7.09 -10.69
CA ILE A 91 2.66 -6.24 -9.60
C ILE A 91 3.18 -4.83 -9.86
N PHE A 92 2.27 -3.86 -9.93
CA PHE A 92 2.57 -2.45 -10.19
C PHE A 92 1.45 -1.55 -9.68
N ILE A 93 1.71 -0.24 -9.61
CA ILE A 93 0.70 0.78 -9.34
C ILE A 93 0.09 1.26 -10.67
N ASN A 94 -1.25 1.17 -10.78
CA ASN A 94 -1.97 1.65 -11.97
C ASN A 94 -2.04 3.19 -12.03
N ASN A 95 -2.66 3.74 -13.08
CA ASN A 95 -2.81 5.19 -13.20
C ASN A 95 -3.79 5.82 -12.20
N ALA A 96 -4.63 5.02 -11.55
CA ALA A 96 -5.54 5.46 -10.49
C ALA A 96 -4.87 5.48 -9.10
N GLY A 97 -3.65 4.95 -8.97
CA GLY A 97 -2.94 4.84 -7.70
C GLY A 97 -3.17 3.52 -6.94
N ASP A 98 -3.86 2.56 -7.56
CA ASP A 98 -4.12 1.25 -6.98
C ASP A 98 -2.97 0.29 -7.24
N ILE A 99 -2.71 -0.58 -6.26
CA ILE A 99 -1.77 -1.68 -6.46
C ILE A 99 -2.51 -2.83 -7.14
N ILE A 100 -2.08 -3.17 -8.35
CA ILE A 100 -2.70 -4.18 -9.19
C ILE A 100 -1.79 -5.39 -9.32
N LEU A 101 -2.39 -6.57 -9.23
CA LEU A 101 -1.85 -7.83 -9.71
C LEU A 101 -2.42 -8.10 -11.11
N ARG A 102 -1.58 -8.11 -12.13
CA ARG A 102 -1.95 -8.46 -13.49
C ARG A 102 -1.48 -9.87 -13.82
N ALA A 103 -2.39 -10.73 -14.28
CA ALA A 103 -2.06 -12.02 -14.84
C ALA A 103 -2.14 -11.96 -16.37
N ILE A 104 -1.11 -12.44 -17.05
CA ILE A 104 -1.05 -12.47 -18.50
C ILE A 104 -1.53 -13.82 -18.99
N THR A 105 -2.60 -13.82 -19.76
CA THR A 105 -3.21 -15.03 -20.32
C THR A 105 -3.24 -14.97 -21.84
N ALA A 106 -3.41 -16.12 -22.49
CA ALA A 106 -3.54 -16.19 -23.95
C ALA A 106 -4.78 -15.41 -24.47
N ALA A 107 -5.78 -15.17 -23.63
CA ALA A 107 -7.00 -14.42 -23.96
C ALA A 107 -6.89 -12.92 -23.65
N GLY A 108 -5.77 -12.47 -23.08
CA GLY A 108 -5.55 -11.08 -22.64
C GLY A 108 -5.10 -10.97 -21.17
N ASN A 109 -4.94 -9.74 -20.71
CA ASN A 109 -4.50 -9.43 -19.36
C ASN A 109 -5.70 -9.37 -18.41
N VAL A 110 -5.57 -9.98 -17.23
CA VAL A 110 -6.58 -9.92 -16.17
C VAL A 110 -5.99 -9.18 -14.99
N ASP A 111 -6.59 -8.05 -14.63
CA ASP A 111 -6.15 -7.18 -13.53
C ASP A 111 -7.00 -7.45 -12.28
N THR A 112 -6.32 -7.64 -11.15
CA THR A 112 -6.91 -7.78 -9.82
C THR A 112 -6.37 -6.69 -8.92
N THR A 113 -7.25 -5.89 -8.33
CA THR A 113 -6.86 -4.88 -7.34
C THR A 113 -6.47 -5.55 -6.02
N ILE A 114 -5.22 -5.38 -5.60
CA ILE A 114 -4.74 -5.85 -4.29
C ILE A 114 -5.15 -4.86 -3.20
N ALA A 115 -4.91 -3.58 -3.45
CA ALA A 115 -5.23 -2.51 -2.53
C ALA A 115 -5.67 -1.25 -3.28
N HIS A 116 -6.73 -0.66 -2.77
CA HIS A 116 -7.24 0.65 -3.14
C HIS A 116 -7.38 1.46 -1.86
N THR A 117 -7.10 2.76 -1.93
CA THR A 117 -7.36 3.68 -0.83
C THR A 117 -8.02 4.94 -1.35
N GLU A 118 -9.09 5.39 -0.69
CA GLU A 118 -9.85 6.56 -1.11
C GLU A 118 -9.17 7.87 -0.66
N LYS A 119 -8.50 7.84 0.50
CA LYS A 119 -7.99 9.03 1.19
C LYS A 119 -6.47 9.09 1.33
N SER A 120 -5.77 8.16 0.71
CA SER A 120 -4.31 8.09 0.71
C SER A 120 -3.79 7.70 -0.67
N THR A 121 -2.50 7.89 -0.87
CA THR A 121 -1.79 7.42 -2.06
C THR A 121 -0.86 6.28 -1.68
N LEU A 122 -0.76 5.28 -2.54
CA LEU A 122 0.11 4.12 -2.33
C LEU A 122 1.37 4.27 -3.18
N GLU A 123 2.51 3.89 -2.60
CA GLU A 123 3.80 3.79 -3.27
C GLU A 123 4.37 2.39 -3.09
N LEU A 124 5.05 1.92 -4.13
CA LEU A 124 5.62 0.59 -4.21
C LEU A 124 7.04 0.70 -4.74
N SER A 125 7.97 0.06 -4.06
CA SER A 125 9.37 -0.02 -4.49
C SER A 125 9.92 -1.41 -4.28
N PHE A 126 10.62 -1.93 -5.28
CA PHE A 126 11.32 -3.20 -5.29
C PHE A 126 12.80 -2.95 -5.51
N SER A 127 13.63 -3.65 -4.75
CA SER A 127 15.08 -3.54 -4.83
C SER A 127 15.73 -4.87 -4.47
N LYS A 128 16.91 -5.10 -5.03
CA LYS A 128 17.79 -6.17 -4.55
C LYS A 128 18.68 -5.62 -3.43
N PRO A 129 18.93 -6.35 -2.33
CA PRO A 129 20.06 -6.01 -1.46
C PRO A 129 21.36 -6.00 -2.27
N VAL A 130 22.04 -4.85 -2.27
CA VAL A 130 23.41 -4.76 -2.75
C VAL A 130 24.30 -5.12 -1.56
N ASP A 131 25.02 -6.25 -1.65
CA ASP A 131 26.12 -6.50 -0.73
C ASP A 131 27.39 -5.89 -1.31
N ASN A 132 27.80 -4.74 -0.77
CA ASN A 132 28.98 -4.00 -1.24
C ASN A 132 30.31 -4.71 -0.94
N ASN A 133 30.30 -5.82 -0.19
CA ASN A 133 31.50 -6.48 0.31
C ASN A 133 31.72 -7.91 -0.21
N ILE A 134 30.83 -8.43 -1.07
CA ILE A 134 30.96 -9.78 -1.64
C ILE A 134 31.17 -9.66 -3.15
N PRO A 135 32.11 -10.41 -3.76
CA PRO A 135 32.21 -10.47 -5.22
C PRO A 135 30.82 -10.79 -5.80
N ALA A 136 30.48 -10.12 -6.91
CA ALA A 136 29.16 -10.09 -7.57
C ALA A 136 28.56 -11.47 -7.96
N SER A 137 29.21 -12.57 -7.56
CA SER A 137 28.83 -13.97 -7.77
C SER A 137 27.89 -14.54 -6.71
N TYR A 138 27.79 -13.97 -5.51
CA TYR A 138 26.80 -14.38 -4.50
C TYR A 138 25.66 -13.37 -4.46
N LEU A 139 24.85 -13.39 -5.52
CA LEU A 139 23.60 -12.67 -5.56
C LEU A 139 22.65 -13.34 -4.55
N ASP A 140 22.47 -12.75 -3.36
CA ASP A 140 21.44 -13.20 -2.43
C ASP A 140 20.11 -13.34 -3.18
N ASN A 141 19.50 -14.52 -3.09
CA ASN A 141 18.15 -14.81 -3.59
C ASN A 141 17.12 -14.13 -2.70
N SER A 142 17.21 -12.81 -2.57
CA SER A 142 16.29 -12.03 -1.78
C SER A 142 15.84 -10.79 -2.54
N LEU A 143 14.54 -10.49 -2.41
CA LEU A 143 13.92 -9.28 -2.90
C LEU A 143 13.53 -8.43 -1.70
N LYS A 144 14.00 -7.20 -1.65
CA LYS A 144 13.53 -6.18 -0.71
C LYS A 144 12.43 -5.37 -1.38
N PHE A 145 11.34 -5.14 -0.67
CA PHE A 145 10.29 -4.26 -1.16
C PHE A 145 9.75 -3.35 -0.05
N SER A 146 9.29 -2.18 -0.48
CA SER A 146 8.68 -1.17 0.37
C SER A 146 7.29 -0.85 -0.16
N VAL A 147 6.30 -0.85 0.72
CA VAL A 147 4.96 -0.34 0.46
C VAL A 147 4.74 0.83 1.41
N LYS A 148 4.48 2.02 0.86
CA LYS A 148 4.19 3.22 1.67
C LYS A 148 2.77 3.71 1.34
N ALA A 149 2.08 4.20 2.35
CA ALA A 149 0.86 4.97 2.21
C ALA A 149 1.12 6.40 2.67
N ARG A 150 0.78 7.38 1.83
CA ARG A 150 0.97 8.82 2.08
C ARG A 150 -0.36 9.57 2.05
N TYR A 151 -0.44 10.67 2.78
CA TYR A 151 -1.58 11.57 2.69
C TYR A 151 -1.71 12.15 1.27
N THR A 152 -2.92 12.44 0.82
CA THR A 152 -3.13 13.13 -0.46
C THR A 152 -2.85 14.63 -0.37
N ASP A 153 -3.10 15.22 0.79
CA ASP A 153 -3.24 16.66 1.01
C ASP A 153 -2.21 17.24 1.98
N LYS A 154 -1.45 16.41 2.70
CA LYS A 154 -0.44 16.86 3.67
C LYS A 154 0.96 16.67 3.13
N ASP A 155 1.71 17.76 3.08
CA ASP A 155 3.13 17.75 2.73
C ASP A 155 3.95 17.22 3.91
N GLY A 156 4.99 16.48 3.58
CA GLY A 156 5.92 15.82 4.50
C GLY A 156 7.29 16.48 4.46
N VAL A 157 8.32 15.66 4.54
CA VAL A 157 9.72 16.06 4.39
C VAL A 157 10.19 15.71 2.99
N ASP A 158 11.13 16.49 2.47
CA ASP A 158 11.87 16.18 1.24
C ASP A 158 12.82 14.98 1.50
N GLU A 159 12.46 13.80 1.00
CA GLU A 159 13.16 12.52 1.17
C GLU A 159 14.24 12.32 0.09
N ASP A 160 14.06 12.86 -1.11
CA ASP A 160 14.98 12.66 -2.26
C ASP A 160 15.95 13.83 -2.52
N GLY A 161 15.75 14.97 -1.84
CA GLY A 161 16.62 16.14 -1.88
C GLY A 161 16.42 17.00 -3.14
N ASP A 162 15.30 16.87 -3.84
CA ASP A 162 14.98 17.65 -5.04
C ASP A 162 14.41 19.05 -4.74
N GLY A 163 14.17 19.35 -3.45
CA GLY A 163 13.62 20.63 -2.98
C GLY A 163 12.09 20.69 -2.97
N ILE A 164 11.40 19.60 -3.31
CA ILE A 164 9.95 19.46 -3.30
C ILE A 164 9.57 18.46 -2.21
N PRO A 165 8.88 18.89 -1.13
CA PRO A 165 8.47 17.97 -0.07
C PRO A 165 7.51 16.90 -0.62
N GLU A 166 7.82 15.63 -0.43
CA GLU A 166 6.88 14.55 -0.71
C GLU A 166 5.73 14.57 0.28
N LYS A 167 4.66 13.86 -0.04
CA LYS A 167 3.52 13.76 0.87
C LYS A 167 3.89 13.04 2.17
N ALA A 168 3.30 13.48 3.28
CA ALA A 168 3.58 12.92 4.59
C ALA A 168 3.21 11.43 4.64
N VAL A 169 4.14 10.59 5.12
CA VAL A 169 3.92 9.15 5.29
C VAL A 169 2.94 8.90 6.43
N ILE A 170 1.88 8.15 6.14
CA ILE A 170 0.92 7.65 7.13
C ILE A 170 1.45 6.37 7.76
N TYR A 171 1.84 5.43 6.89
CA TYR A 171 2.32 4.11 7.28
C TYR A 171 3.22 3.54 6.19
N SER A 172 4.24 2.79 6.58
CA SER A 172 5.14 2.11 5.66
C SER A 172 5.49 0.72 6.15
N SER A 173 5.69 -0.20 5.21
CA SER A 173 6.17 -1.55 5.46
C SER A 173 7.37 -1.81 4.56
N ASN A 174 8.50 -2.15 5.18
CA ASN A 174 9.68 -2.62 4.47
C ASN A 174 9.84 -4.10 4.77
N SER A 175 9.82 -4.92 3.72
CA SER A 175 9.86 -6.37 3.83
C SER A 175 10.93 -6.95 2.90
N ALA A 176 11.39 -8.15 3.23
CA ALA A 176 12.31 -8.90 2.37
C ALA A 176 11.78 -10.33 2.21
N VAL A 177 11.88 -10.85 1.00
CA VAL A 177 11.40 -12.20 0.63
C VAL A 177 12.57 -12.98 0.10
N LEU A 178 12.78 -14.19 0.66
CA LEU A 178 13.75 -15.15 0.17
C LEU A 178 13.12 -15.95 -0.97
N ILE A 179 13.81 -16.04 -2.09
CA ILE A 179 13.37 -16.76 -3.28
C ILE A 179 13.96 -18.17 -3.22
N SER A 180 13.18 -19.13 -2.74
CA SER A 180 13.64 -20.50 -2.48
C SER A 180 13.41 -21.49 -3.65
N ASN A 181 12.52 -21.15 -4.60
CA ASN A 181 12.01 -22.05 -5.64
C ASN A 181 12.45 -21.67 -7.07
N MET A 182 13.67 -21.14 -7.24
CA MET A 182 14.20 -20.90 -8.59
C MET A 182 14.54 -22.23 -9.25
N LEU A 183 13.84 -22.63 -10.34
CA LEU A 183 14.24 -23.85 -11.05
C LEU A 183 15.57 -23.61 -11.77
N GLU A 184 16.41 -24.64 -11.76
CA GLU A 184 17.67 -24.68 -12.50
C GLU A 184 17.43 -24.27 -13.98
N GLY A 185 18.13 -23.22 -14.42
CA GLY A 185 17.99 -22.68 -15.78
C GLY A 185 16.79 -21.74 -16.03
N SER A 186 15.99 -21.41 -15.00
CA SER A 186 14.85 -20.48 -15.13
C SER A 186 14.80 -19.37 -14.05
N GLY A 187 15.59 -19.52 -12.99
CA GLY A 187 16.04 -18.47 -12.06
C GLY A 187 17.53 -18.72 -11.72
N PHE A 188 18.26 -17.71 -11.25
CA PHE A 188 19.75 -17.74 -11.20
C PHE A 188 20.30 -19.05 -10.61
N PRO A 189 21.02 -19.84 -11.45
CA PRO A 189 22.35 -19.46 -11.93
C PRO A 189 22.58 -19.41 -13.46
N VAL A 190 21.57 -19.64 -14.32
CA VAL A 190 21.78 -19.67 -15.79
C VAL A 190 20.61 -19.05 -16.59
N SER A 191 20.24 -17.81 -16.26
CA SER A 191 19.51 -16.93 -17.18
C SER A 191 20.47 -15.83 -17.63
N ASP A 192 20.50 -15.50 -18.92
CA ASP A 192 21.23 -14.35 -19.47
C ASP A 192 20.61 -12.99 -19.05
N LYS A 193 19.41 -13.02 -18.47
CA LYS A 193 18.67 -11.84 -18.00
C LYS A 193 18.47 -11.89 -16.49
N SER A 194 18.85 -10.81 -15.82
CA SER A 194 18.89 -10.74 -14.36
C SER A 194 17.58 -10.22 -13.73
N LEU A 195 17.51 -10.17 -12.39
CA LEU A 195 16.55 -9.35 -11.61
C LEU A 195 16.39 -7.93 -12.19
N TYR A 196 17.43 -7.44 -12.85
CA TYR A 196 17.41 -6.31 -13.76
C TYR A 196 17.76 -6.82 -15.16
N SER A 197 16.82 -6.84 -16.10
CA SER A 197 17.11 -7.30 -17.48
C SER A 197 18.03 -6.35 -18.25
N GLN A 198 18.25 -5.14 -17.74
CA GLN A 198 19.11 -4.13 -18.35
C GLN A 198 20.14 -3.64 -17.32
N ALA A 199 21.42 -3.64 -17.71
CA ALA A 199 22.54 -3.22 -16.85
C ALA A 199 22.44 -1.73 -16.42
N THR A 200 21.65 -0.93 -17.12
CA THR A 200 21.36 0.48 -16.80
C THR A 200 20.27 0.66 -15.74
N ASN A 201 19.53 -0.41 -15.40
CA ASN A 201 18.31 -0.34 -14.58
C ASN A 201 18.49 -0.89 -13.17
N CYS A 202 19.73 -0.95 -12.66
CA CYS A 202 20.06 -1.46 -11.32
C CYS A 202 19.53 -0.61 -10.15
N THR A 203 18.80 0.47 -10.43
CA THR A 203 18.08 1.28 -9.43
C THR A 203 16.77 0.60 -9.01
N PRO A 204 16.28 0.83 -7.78
CA PRO A 204 14.97 0.35 -7.37
C PRO A 204 13.87 0.67 -8.40
N GLY A 205 12.99 -0.30 -8.64
CA GLY A 205 11.85 -0.17 -9.55
C GLY A 205 10.53 -0.15 -8.80
N ASP A 206 9.47 0.27 -9.47
CA ASP A 206 8.10 0.33 -8.95
C ASP A 206 7.21 -0.80 -9.49
N ARG A 207 7.78 -1.68 -10.33
CA ARG A 207 7.10 -2.80 -10.96
C ARG A 207 7.92 -4.07 -10.87
N VAL A 208 7.25 -5.19 -10.69
CA VAL A 208 7.87 -6.52 -10.72
C VAL A 208 7.08 -7.47 -11.61
N LEU A 209 7.78 -8.12 -12.53
CA LEU A 209 7.30 -9.26 -13.31
C LEU A 209 7.84 -10.53 -12.66
N TYR A 210 6.99 -11.54 -12.49
CA TYR A 210 7.41 -12.84 -11.98
C TYR A 210 6.61 -13.97 -12.62
N ARG A 211 7.18 -15.18 -12.56
CA ARG A 211 6.56 -16.43 -13.04
C ARG A 211 6.52 -17.43 -11.91
N THR A 212 5.44 -18.19 -11.79
CA THR A 212 5.31 -19.30 -10.83
C THR A 212 5.12 -20.61 -11.59
N THR A 213 5.70 -21.69 -11.08
CA THR A 213 5.49 -23.06 -11.60
C THR A 213 4.54 -23.89 -10.75
N ILE A 214 4.10 -23.36 -9.60
CA ILE A 214 3.22 -24.03 -8.63
C ILE A 214 1.79 -23.47 -8.72
N GLU A 215 0.80 -24.28 -8.34
CA GLU A 215 -0.62 -23.91 -8.32
C GLU A 215 -0.92 -22.65 -7.49
N ARG A 216 -1.93 -21.92 -7.99
CA ARG A 216 -2.22 -20.51 -7.75
C ARG A 216 -2.91 -20.28 -6.41
N PHE A 217 -2.65 -19.15 -5.75
CA PHE A 217 -3.62 -18.60 -4.79
C PHE A 217 -4.88 -18.15 -5.55
N ASN A 218 -6.03 -18.74 -5.21
CA ASN A 218 -7.34 -18.36 -5.76
C ASN A 218 -8.28 -17.98 -4.60
N PRO A 219 -8.62 -16.70 -4.42
CA PRO A 219 -9.47 -16.26 -3.32
C PRO A 219 -10.92 -16.79 -3.43
N GLY A 220 -11.35 -17.26 -4.60
CA GLY A 220 -12.69 -17.81 -4.84
C GLY A 220 -12.81 -19.34 -4.70
N ALA A 221 -11.71 -20.05 -4.46
CA ALA A 221 -11.71 -21.50 -4.32
C ALA A 221 -10.60 -21.92 -3.34
N PRO A 222 -10.88 -22.06 -2.02
CA PRO A 222 -9.93 -22.68 -1.12
C PRO A 222 -9.69 -24.10 -1.64
N GLY A 223 -8.47 -24.37 -2.11
CA GLY A 223 -8.11 -25.65 -2.74
C GLY A 223 -8.45 -26.82 -1.83
N GLY A 224 -9.48 -27.58 -2.18
CA GLY A 224 -9.78 -28.88 -1.63
C GLY A 224 -9.09 -29.95 -2.47
N GLY A 225 -8.39 -30.88 -1.84
CA GLY A 225 -7.75 -31.99 -2.55
C GLY A 225 -6.36 -32.38 -2.05
N PHE A 226 -5.84 -31.77 -0.99
CA PHE A 226 -4.62 -32.26 -0.35
C PHE A 226 -4.93 -33.55 0.43
N THR A 227 -4.74 -34.69 -0.21
CA THR A 227 -4.51 -35.94 0.53
C THR A 227 -3.15 -35.82 1.17
N CYS A 228 -3.10 -35.62 2.49
CA CYS A 228 -1.91 -35.92 3.26
C CYS A 228 -1.56 -37.38 2.95
N GLY A 229 -0.41 -37.61 2.31
CA GLY A 229 0.06 -38.95 1.99
C GLY A 229 0.11 -39.82 3.23
N LEU A 230 -0.16 -41.11 3.02
CA LEU A 230 -0.02 -42.21 3.99
C LEU A 230 1.36 -42.21 4.67
#